data_AF-T1BJ39-F1
#
_entry.id   AF-T1BJ39-F1
#
_cell.length_a   1.000
_cell.length_b   1.000
_cell.length_c   1.000
_cell.angle_alpha   90.00
_cell.angle_beta   90.00
_cell.angle_gamma   90.00
#
_symmetry.space_group_name_H-M   'P 1'
#
loop_
_entity.id
_entity.type
_entity.pdbx_description
1 polymer ?
#
loop_
_entity_poly.entity_id
_entity_poly.type
_entity_poly.pdbx_seq_one_letter_code
_entity_poly.pdbx_strand_id
1 'polypeptide(L)'
;KINVKERKLAFASALAATRVVPLAEARGHTVPKDTHLPFVLEDPVEEIVTAAAARAVLEKLHLWDDIERARDHSHLRAGRGKLRGRVRRTPRSVLVVTSGPDRARGFRNLAGVEVVSVHQLATEDLAPGGDPGRVTLFSHAALEGLRSRLGEVAP
;
A
#
# COMPACT_ATOMS: atom_id res chain seq x y z
N LYS A 1 -14.00 21.61 -2.81
CA LYS A 1 -13.26 21.66 -1.52
C LYS A 1 -13.99 20.75 -0.55
N ILE A 2 -13.33 19.73 0.00
CA ILE A 2 -13.96 18.74 0.91
C ILE A 2 -13.82 19.22 2.36
N ASN A 3 -14.81 18.93 3.20
CA ASN A 3 -14.79 19.23 4.62
C ASN A 3 -13.64 18.50 5.32
N VAL A 4 -12.96 19.19 6.25
CA VAL A 4 -11.82 18.59 6.98
C VAL A 4 -12.25 17.37 7.79
N LYS A 5 -13.45 17.41 8.39
CA LYS A 5 -14.02 16.30 9.16
C LYS A 5 -14.27 15.06 8.29
N GLU A 6 -14.96 15.23 7.16
CA GLU A 6 -15.21 14.14 6.21
C GLU A 6 -13.92 13.52 5.69
N ARG A 7 -12.92 14.33 5.35
CA ARG A 7 -11.61 13.84 4.90
C ARG A 7 -10.91 12.98 5.96
N LYS A 8 -10.97 13.40 7.24
CA LYS A 8 -10.41 12.62 8.35
C LYS A 8 -11.15 11.30 8.58
N LEU A 9 -12.49 11.32 8.51
CA LEU A 9 -13.31 10.12 8.63
C LEU A 9 -13.06 9.12 7.50
N ALA A 10 -12.93 9.61 6.27
CA ALA A 10 -12.59 8.77 5.12
C ALA A 10 -11.22 8.10 5.29
N PHE A 11 -10.22 8.84 5.78
CA PHE A 11 -8.90 8.29 6.09
C PHE A 11 -8.96 7.20 7.18
N ALA A 12 -9.64 7.46 8.29
CA ALA A 12 -9.79 6.49 9.39
C ALA A 12 -10.53 5.22 8.92
N SER A 13 -11.58 5.38 8.11
CA SER A 13 -12.34 4.26 7.54
C SER A 13 -11.48 3.42 6.59
N ALA A 14 -10.72 4.06 5.70
CA ALA A 14 -9.80 3.38 4.79
C ALA A 14 -8.68 2.64 5.55
N LEU A 15 -8.15 3.25 6.62
CA LEU A 15 -7.13 2.62 7.46
C LEU A 15 -7.70 1.39 8.20
N ALA A 16 -8.88 1.51 8.81
CA ALA A 16 -9.52 0.40 9.50
C ALA A 16 -9.79 -0.78 8.56
N ALA A 17 -10.17 -0.50 7.31
CA ALA A 17 -10.41 -1.53 6.30
C ALA A 17 -9.17 -2.35 5.93
N THR A 18 -7.95 -1.82 6.13
CA THR A 18 -6.72 -2.57 5.84
C THR A 18 -6.53 -3.81 6.71
N ARG A 19 -7.16 -3.85 7.90
CA ARG A 19 -7.14 -5.01 8.80
C ARG A 19 -8.07 -6.14 8.35
N VAL A 20 -9.07 -5.83 7.52
CA VAL A 20 -10.16 -6.76 7.17
C VAL A 20 -9.78 -7.56 5.93
N VAL A 21 -9.30 -8.79 6.12
CA VAL A 21 -8.86 -9.68 5.04
C VAL A 21 -9.92 -9.86 3.94
N PRO A 22 -11.22 -10.09 4.25
CA PRO A 22 -12.24 -10.21 3.22
C PRO A 22 -12.36 -8.97 2.30
N LEU A 23 -12.06 -7.77 2.79
CA LEU A 23 -12.06 -6.56 1.95
C LEU A 23 -10.88 -6.54 0.99
N ALA A 24 -9.71 -7.03 1.41
CA ALA A 24 -8.54 -7.13 0.54
C ALA A 24 -8.73 -8.17 -0.56
N GLU A 25 -9.36 -9.30 -0.24
CA GLU A 25 -9.71 -10.32 -1.23
C GLU A 25 -10.80 -9.83 -2.19
N ALA A 26 -11.84 -9.16 -1.68
CA ALA A 26 -12.91 -8.59 -2.51
C ALA A 26 -12.40 -7.54 -3.50
N ARG A 27 -11.37 -6.78 -3.12
CA ARG A 27 -10.63 -5.85 -3.99
C ARG A 27 -9.82 -6.57 -5.08
N GLY A 28 -9.51 -7.85 -4.89
CA GLY A 28 -8.76 -8.68 -5.82
C GLY A 28 -7.26 -8.74 -5.54
N HIS A 29 -6.84 -8.53 -4.30
CA HIS A 29 -5.47 -8.88 -3.87
C HIS A 29 -5.32 -10.39 -3.69
N THR A 30 -4.17 -10.93 -4.07
CA THR A 30 -3.81 -12.31 -3.79
C THR A 30 -3.10 -12.36 -2.44
N VAL A 31 -3.82 -12.74 -1.39
CA VAL A 31 -3.28 -12.88 -0.03
C VAL A 31 -3.33 -14.34 0.42
N PRO A 32 -2.33 -14.80 1.20
CA PRO A 32 -2.35 -16.16 1.74
C PRO A 32 -3.53 -16.35 2.69
N LYS A 33 -4.12 -17.54 2.65
CA LYS A 33 -5.13 -17.96 3.63
C LYS A 33 -4.50 -17.92 5.03
N ASP A 34 -5.23 -17.39 6.00
CA ASP A 34 -4.81 -17.21 7.41
C ASP A 34 -3.78 -16.09 7.68
N THR A 35 -3.64 -15.14 6.75
CA THR A 35 -2.81 -13.94 6.97
C THR A 35 -3.45 -12.96 7.93
N HIS A 36 -2.67 -12.42 8.86
CA HIS A 36 -3.06 -11.25 9.65
C HIS A 36 -2.63 -9.95 8.96
N LEU A 37 -3.60 -9.16 8.51
CA LEU A 37 -3.37 -7.82 8.00
C LEU A 37 -3.65 -6.76 9.07
N PRO A 38 -2.98 -5.59 9.02
CA PRO A 38 -1.84 -5.28 8.16
C PRO A 38 -0.54 -5.92 8.69
N PHE A 39 0.47 -6.06 7.85
CA PHE A 39 1.77 -6.56 8.30
C PHE A 39 2.56 -5.42 8.95
N VAL A 40 3.20 -5.72 10.08
CA VAL A 40 4.14 -4.82 10.76
C VAL A 40 5.52 -5.44 10.68
N LEU A 41 6.44 -4.71 10.06
CA LEU A 41 7.83 -5.13 9.84
C LEU A 41 8.76 -4.32 10.72
N GLU A 42 9.92 -4.91 11.03
CA GLU A 42 10.98 -4.21 11.75
C GLU A 42 11.56 -3.07 10.89
N ASP A 43 12.07 -2.04 11.57
CA ASP A 43 12.60 -0.82 10.95
C ASP A 43 13.72 -1.02 9.90
N PRO A 44 14.56 -2.06 9.95
CA PRO A 44 15.54 -2.31 8.90
C PRO A 44 14.94 -2.48 7.49
N VAL A 45 13.64 -2.78 7.38
CA VAL A 45 12.95 -2.82 6.08
C VAL A 45 13.01 -1.49 5.33
N GLU A 46 13.11 -0.38 6.06
CA GLU A 46 13.20 0.97 5.50
C GLU A 46 14.54 1.24 4.81
N GLU A 47 15.58 0.49 5.15
CA GLU A 47 16.92 0.66 4.61
C GLU A 47 17.16 -0.15 3.33
N ILE A 48 16.17 -0.96 2.92
CA ILE A 48 16.27 -1.79 1.71
C ILE A 48 16.35 -0.89 0.47
N VAL A 49 17.52 -0.89 -0.17
CA VAL A 49 17.78 -0.13 -1.41
C VAL A 49 17.60 -0.99 -2.66
N THR A 50 17.92 -2.28 -2.61
CA THR A 50 17.91 -3.14 -3.80
C THR A 50 16.56 -3.86 -3.97
N ALA A 51 16.10 -3.94 -5.22
CA ALA A 51 14.85 -4.63 -5.55
C ALA A 51 14.93 -6.14 -5.26
N ALA A 52 16.12 -6.74 -5.37
CA ALA A 52 16.33 -8.15 -5.02
C ALA A 52 16.10 -8.42 -3.53
N ALA A 53 16.60 -7.55 -2.65
CA ALA A 53 16.34 -7.66 -1.21
C ALA A 53 14.85 -7.42 -0.88
N ALA A 54 14.21 -6.44 -1.52
CA ALA A 54 12.78 -6.20 -1.36
C ALA A 54 11.93 -7.40 -1.79
N ARG A 55 12.29 -8.04 -2.92
CA ARG A 55 11.68 -9.29 -3.39
C ARG A 55 11.81 -10.41 -2.36
N ALA A 56 13.00 -10.62 -1.80
CA ALA A 56 13.21 -11.65 -0.79
C ALA A 56 12.36 -11.47 0.47
N VAL A 57 12.09 -10.22 0.87
CA VAL A 57 11.15 -9.94 1.98
C VAL A 57 9.72 -10.32 1.60
N LEU A 58 9.26 -9.95 0.41
CA LEU A 58 7.89 -10.19 -0.04
C LEU A 58 7.61 -11.68 -0.31
N GLU A 59 8.61 -12.43 -0.78
CA GLU A 59 8.52 -13.88 -0.92
C GLU A 59 8.37 -14.57 0.44
N LYS A 60 9.11 -14.13 1.47
CA LYS A 60 8.96 -14.64 2.84
C LYS A 60 7.60 -14.34 3.45
N LEU A 61 6.99 -13.23 3.07
CA LEU A 61 5.63 -12.85 3.49
C LEU A 61 4.54 -13.50 2.63
N HIS A 62 4.91 -14.31 1.63
CA HIS A 62 3.99 -14.90 0.66
C HIS A 62 3.11 -13.86 -0.07
N LEU A 63 3.64 -12.66 -0.29
CA LEU A 63 2.96 -11.57 -1.02
C LEU A 63 3.46 -11.43 -2.46
N TRP A 64 4.40 -12.27 -2.88
CA TRP A 64 4.96 -12.21 -4.22
C TRP A 64 3.91 -12.43 -5.32
N ASP A 65 2.95 -13.31 -5.08
CA ASP A 65 1.86 -13.60 -6.02
C ASP A 65 1.00 -12.36 -6.33
N ASP A 66 0.81 -11.44 -5.37
CA ASP A 66 0.08 -10.18 -5.61
C ASP A 66 0.85 -9.23 -6.53
N ILE A 67 2.18 -9.30 -6.50
CA ILE A 67 3.08 -8.49 -7.34
C ILE A 67 3.14 -9.08 -8.74
N GLU A 68 3.20 -10.41 -8.86
CA GLU A 68 3.10 -11.10 -10.15
C GLU A 68 1.76 -10.81 -10.82
N ARG A 69 0.65 -10.88 -10.08
CA ARG A 69 -0.66 -10.42 -10.54
C ARG A 69 -0.60 -9.00 -11.10
N ALA A 70 -0.02 -8.05 -10.36
CA ALA A 70 0.10 -6.67 -10.83
C ALA A 70 0.98 -6.53 -12.08
N ARG A 71 2.05 -7.34 -12.19
CA ARG A 71 2.91 -7.40 -13.37
C ARG A 71 2.18 -7.94 -14.59
N ASP A 72 1.50 -9.07 -14.46
CA ASP A 72 0.85 -9.77 -15.57
C ASP A 72 -0.36 -9.00 -16.09
N HIS A 73 -1.10 -8.34 -15.20
CA HIS A 73 -2.22 -7.49 -15.58
C HIS A 73 -1.81 -6.06 -15.95
N SER A 74 -0.51 -5.76 -16.02
CA SER A 74 -0.03 -4.50 -16.57
C SER A 74 -0.14 -4.51 -18.10
N HIS A 75 -1.03 -3.68 -18.64
CA HIS A 75 -1.33 -3.65 -20.08
C HIS A 75 -1.29 -2.25 -20.67
N LEU A 76 -1.26 -2.16 -22.00
CA LEU A 76 -1.38 -0.89 -22.71
C LEU A 76 -2.81 -0.34 -22.56
N ARG A 77 -2.93 0.89 -22.05
CA ARG A 77 -4.23 1.54 -21.77
C ARG A 77 -5.04 1.69 -23.05
N ALA A 78 -6.29 1.23 -23.10
CA ALA A 78 -7.14 1.44 -24.27
C ALA A 78 -7.39 2.94 -24.60
N GLY A 79 -7.62 3.23 -25.88
CA GLY A 79 -8.01 4.56 -26.36
C GLY A 79 -6.88 5.61 -26.47
N ARG A 80 -7.27 6.88 -26.62
CA ARG A 80 -6.36 8.01 -26.90
C ARG A 80 -5.46 8.40 -25.73
N GLY A 81 -5.67 7.83 -24.54
CA GLY A 81 -4.83 8.10 -23.36
C GLY A 81 -3.36 7.74 -23.56
N LYS A 82 -3.07 6.74 -24.42
CA LYS A 82 -1.69 6.38 -24.81
C LYS A 82 -0.93 7.56 -25.39
N LEU A 83 -1.58 8.34 -26.25
CA LEU A 83 -0.99 9.51 -26.92
C LEU A 83 -0.72 10.68 -25.96
N ARG A 84 -1.33 10.67 -24.77
CA ARG A 84 -1.16 11.71 -23.74
C ARG A 84 -0.16 11.31 -22.65
N GLY A 85 0.75 10.38 -22.96
CA GLY A 85 1.77 9.89 -22.02
C GLY A 85 1.28 8.88 -20.96
N ARG A 86 0.00 8.47 -20.99
CA ARG A 86 -0.58 7.49 -20.06
C ARG A 86 -0.66 6.10 -20.70
N VAL A 87 0.50 5.62 -21.15
CA VAL A 87 0.62 4.46 -22.05
C VAL A 87 0.20 3.15 -21.38
N ARG A 88 0.63 2.90 -20.14
CA ARG A 88 0.35 1.66 -19.41
C ARG A 88 -0.67 1.90 -18.29
N ARG A 89 -1.38 0.84 -17.93
CA ARG A 89 -2.18 0.77 -16.70
C ARG A 89 -1.69 -0.46 -15.94
N THR A 90 -1.27 -0.25 -14.70
CA THR A 90 -0.81 -1.29 -13.78
C THR A 90 -1.76 -1.32 -12.58
N PRO A 91 -2.28 -2.49 -12.19
CA PRO A 91 -3.04 -2.63 -10.96
C PRO A 91 -2.23 -2.18 -9.74
N ARG A 92 -2.93 -1.70 -8.71
CA ARG A 92 -2.30 -1.41 -7.42
C ARG A 92 -2.15 -2.71 -6.65
N SER A 93 -0.95 -2.95 -6.15
CA SER A 93 -0.58 -4.07 -5.27
C SER A 93 -0.31 -3.49 -3.87
N VAL A 94 0.67 -4.04 -3.18
CA VAL A 94 1.07 -3.71 -1.82
C VAL A 94 1.41 -2.22 -1.67
N LEU A 95 0.99 -1.64 -0.55
CA LEU A 95 1.43 -0.32 -0.09
C LEU A 95 2.43 -0.50 1.05
N VAL A 96 3.63 0.07 0.90
CA VAL A 96 4.65 0.13 1.95
C VAL A 96 4.61 1.50 2.60
N VAL A 97 4.36 1.53 3.90
CA VAL A 97 4.33 2.78 4.68
C VAL A 97 5.58 2.87 5.55
N THR A 98 6.34 3.94 5.35
CA THR A 98 7.60 4.22 6.05
C THR A 98 7.48 5.42 6.98
N SER A 99 8.40 5.54 7.94
CA SER A 99 8.51 6.65 8.87
C SER A 99 8.77 7.98 8.17
N GLY A 100 9.62 7.97 7.13
CA GLY A 100 10.06 9.16 6.41
C GLY A 100 10.10 8.99 4.89
N PRO A 101 10.32 10.09 4.14
CA PRO A 101 10.50 10.05 2.69
C PRO A 101 11.80 9.33 2.31
N ASP A 102 11.87 8.86 1.06
CA ASP A 102 13.06 8.24 0.44
C ASP A 102 13.65 7.00 1.13
N ARG A 103 12.83 6.34 1.93
CA ARG A 103 13.06 5.02 2.50
C ARG A 103 12.48 3.92 1.63
N ALA A 104 12.88 2.68 1.91
CA ALA A 104 12.40 1.46 1.27
C ALA A 104 12.49 1.53 -0.28
N ARG A 105 13.56 2.14 -0.81
CA ARG A 105 13.71 2.42 -2.24
C ARG A 105 13.67 1.15 -3.09
N GLY A 106 14.11 0.02 -2.55
CA GLY A 106 14.06 -1.28 -3.23
C GLY A 106 12.65 -1.71 -3.64
N PHE A 107 11.62 -1.29 -2.91
CA PHE A 107 10.23 -1.63 -3.21
C PHE A 107 9.64 -0.80 -4.36
N ARG A 108 10.18 0.40 -4.65
CA ARG A 108 9.64 1.32 -5.67
C ARG A 108 9.70 0.77 -7.10
N ASN A 109 10.62 -0.17 -7.36
CA ASN A 109 10.79 -0.76 -8.70
C ASN A 109 9.87 -1.97 -8.94
N LEU A 110 9.13 -2.42 -7.93
CA LEU A 110 8.25 -3.58 -8.04
C LEU A 110 6.91 -3.20 -8.66
N ALA A 111 6.33 -4.11 -9.44
CA ALA A 111 5.10 -3.83 -10.18
C ALA A 111 3.92 -3.59 -9.23
N GLY A 112 3.25 -2.43 -9.37
CA GLY A 112 2.05 -2.10 -8.60
C GLY A 112 2.30 -1.74 -7.13
N VAL A 113 3.54 -1.85 -6.65
CA VAL A 113 3.93 -1.49 -5.28
C VAL A 113 4.12 0.01 -5.18
N GLU A 114 3.64 0.61 -4.08
CA GLU A 114 3.88 2.01 -3.77
C GLU A 114 4.52 2.15 -2.40
N VAL A 115 5.37 3.16 -2.25
CA VAL A 115 6.05 3.48 -0.99
C VAL A 115 5.67 4.90 -0.60
N VAL A 116 5.09 5.07 0.59
CA VAL A 116 4.59 6.37 1.06
C VAL A 116 5.04 6.59 2.50
N SER A 117 5.44 7.83 2.83
CA SER A 117 5.78 8.19 4.21
C SER A 117 4.50 8.39 5.04
N VAL A 118 4.55 8.08 6.33
CA VAL A 118 3.40 8.22 7.24
C VAL A 118 2.87 9.66 7.30
N HIS A 119 3.73 10.65 7.08
CA HIS A 119 3.36 12.07 7.02
C HIS A 119 2.59 12.43 5.75
N GLN A 120 2.83 11.74 4.65
CA GLN A 120 2.19 11.98 3.36
C GLN A 120 1.05 11.00 3.05
N LEU A 121 0.88 9.95 3.87
CA LEU A 121 -0.14 8.93 3.69
C LEU A 121 -1.54 9.55 3.57
N ALA A 122 -2.20 9.31 2.44
CA ALA A 122 -3.50 9.84 2.11
C ALA A 122 -4.55 8.72 1.96
N THR A 123 -5.83 9.10 1.95
CA THR A 123 -6.93 8.15 1.75
C THR A 123 -6.84 7.44 0.40
N GLU A 124 -6.32 8.13 -0.63
CA GLU A 124 -6.15 7.55 -1.98
C GLU A 124 -5.11 6.43 -2.03
N ASP A 125 -4.12 6.46 -1.12
CA ASP A 125 -3.13 5.39 -1.02
C ASP A 125 -3.75 4.13 -0.42
N LEU A 126 -4.58 4.29 0.62
CA LEU A 126 -5.25 3.21 1.34
C LEU A 126 -6.47 2.64 0.59
N ALA A 127 -7.21 3.51 -0.11
CA ALA A 127 -8.39 3.16 -0.88
C ALA A 127 -8.33 3.71 -2.31
N PRO A 128 -7.40 3.21 -3.16
CA PRO A 128 -7.27 3.69 -4.53
C PRO A 128 -8.55 3.46 -5.32
N GLY A 129 -9.09 4.53 -5.92
CA GLY A 129 -10.35 4.47 -6.68
C GLY A 129 -11.62 4.44 -5.82
N GLY A 130 -11.50 4.69 -4.51
CA GLY A 130 -12.63 4.71 -3.57
C GLY A 130 -13.03 3.34 -3.02
N ASP A 131 -12.36 2.28 -3.46
CA ASP A 131 -12.52 0.94 -2.93
C ASP A 131 -11.49 0.70 -1.80
N PRO A 132 -11.89 0.33 -0.58
CA PRO A 132 -10.99 0.14 0.56
C PRO A 132 -10.35 -1.27 0.59
N GLY A 133 -9.50 -1.54 1.60
CA GLY A 133 -8.92 -2.88 1.78
C GLY A 133 -7.63 -3.13 0.99
N ARG A 134 -6.79 -2.12 0.77
CA ARG A 134 -5.47 -2.36 0.18
C ARG A 134 -4.56 -3.11 1.14
N VAL A 135 -3.79 -4.08 0.64
CA VAL A 135 -2.76 -4.78 1.42
C VAL A 135 -1.63 -3.80 1.77
N THR A 136 -1.38 -3.61 3.06
CA THR A 136 -0.43 -2.64 3.61
C THR A 136 0.66 -3.30 4.46
N LEU A 137 1.90 -2.84 4.26
CA LEU A 137 3.06 -3.13 5.09
C LEU A 137 3.43 -1.85 5.84
N PHE A 138 3.47 -1.89 7.16
CA PHE A 138 3.96 -0.79 8.00
C PHE A 138 5.33 -1.15 8.56
N SER A 139 6.28 -0.21 8.55
CA SER A 139 7.40 -0.29 9.49
C SER A 139 6.92 0.00 10.91
N HIS A 140 7.64 -0.49 11.91
CA HIS A 140 7.35 -0.22 13.31
C HIS A 140 7.34 1.30 13.59
N ALA A 141 8.36 2.02 13.16
CA ALA A 141 8.46 3.47 13.27
C ALA A 141 7.31 4.20 12.53
N ALA A 142 6.85 3.69 11.39
CA ALA A 142 5.69 4.26 10.70
C ALA A 142 4.40 4.10 11.53
N LEU A 143 4.22 2.96 12.20
CA LEU A 143 3.05 2.72 13.03
C LEU A 143 3.02 3.65 14.24
N GLU A 144 4.16 3.91 14.87
CA GLU A 144 4.27 4.91 15.95
C GLU A 144 3.95 6.33 15.45
N GLY A 145 4.49 6.70 14.28
CA GLY A 145 4.17 7.97 13.63
C GLY A 145 2.68 8.11 13.30
N LEU A 146 2.02 7.00 12.93
CA LEU A 146 0.59 6.96 12.64
C LEU A 146 -0.25 7.17 13.91
N ARG A 147 0.17 6.55 15.03
CA ARG A 147 -0.47 6.75 16.35
C ARG A 147 -0.39 8.22 16.78
N SER A 148 0.77 8.86 16.62
CA SER A 148 0.94 10.30 16.90
C SER A 148 0.04 11.17 16.01
N ARG A 149 -0.07 10.82 14.71
CA ARG A 149 -0.87 11.58 13.73
C ARG A 149 -2.38 11.50 13.98
N LEU A 150 -2.89 10.34 14.39
CA LEU A 150 -4.32 10.12 14.63
C LEU A 150 -4.75 10.53 16.05
N GLY A 151 -3.81 10.59 16.99
CA GLY A 151 -4.10 10.73 18.41
C GLY A 151 -4.67 9.44 19.00
N GLU A 152 -4.89 9.41 20.32
CA GLU A 152 -5.68 8.34 20.94
C GLU A 152 -7.14 8.53 20.55
N VAL A 153 -7.57 7.84 19.49
CA VAL A 153 -8.99 7.63 19.26
C VAL A 153 -9.41 6.62 20.33
N ALA A 154 -10.07 7.12 21.38
CA ALA A 154 -10.68 6.28 22.40
C ALA A 154 -11.60 5.24 21.72
N PRO A 155 -11.63 3.99 22.24
CA PRO A 155 -12.45 2.91 21.68
C PRO A 155 -13.95 3.27 21.63
#